data_AF-A0A661A1J1-F1
#
_entry.id   AF-A0A661A1J1-F1
#
_cell.length_a   1.000
_cell.length_b   1.000
_cell.length_c   1.000
_cell.angle_alpha   90.00
_cell.angle_beta   90.00
_cell.angle_gamma   90.00
#
_symmetry.space_group_name_H-M   'P 1'
#
loop_
_entity.id
_entity.type
_entity.pdbx_description
1 polymer ?
#
loop_
_entity_poly.entity_id
_entity_poly.type
_entity_poly.pdbx_seq_one_letter_code
_entity_poly.pdbx_strand_id
1 'polypeptide(L)'
;MRLSVETKWLAIAAVFALVITAMPGDAEAQFKKGRRFSSGGACTSCHEMEQADAKVRHEPFRKGDCESCHKPHGMVGVLRLKEIGALLCATCHDRSE
;
A
#
# COMPACT_ATOMS: atom_id res chain seq x y z
N MET A 1 -12.80 10.58 -49.38
CA MET A 1 -14.07 9.95 -48.95
C MET A 1 -14.24 10.13 -47.45
N ARG A 2 -15.21 10.92 -46.99
CA ARG A 2 -15.53 11.05 -45.55
C ARG A 2 -16.39 9.86 -45.14
N LEU A 3 -15.82 8.95 -44.36
CA LEU A 3 -16.57 7.83 -43.78
C LEU A 3 -17.64 8.36 -42.81
N SER A 4 -18.87 7.86 -42.94
CA SER A 4 -20.02 8.23 -42.07
C SER A 4 -19.67 7.97 -40.61
N VAL A 5 -20.15 8.82 -39.70
CA VAL A 5 -19.89 8.70 -38.24
C VAL A 5 -20.23 7.31 -37.72
N GLU A 6 -21.28 6.68 -38.26
CA GLU A 6 -21.72 5.33 -37.92
C GLU A 6 -20.67 4.26 -38.28
N THR A 7 -20.03 4.38 -39.45
CA THR A 7 -18.96 3.47 -39.86
C THR A 7 -17.70 3.60 -39.00
N LYS A 8 -17.47 4.77 -38.40
CA LYS A 8 -16.36 4.98 -37.45
C LYS A 8 -16.64 4.32 -36.10
N TRP A 9 -17.88 4.40 -35.60
CA TRP A 9 -18.28 3.71 -34.36
C TRP A 9 -18.23 2.19 -34.50
N LEU A 10 -18.66 1.65 -35.64
CA LEU A 10 -18.56 0.22 -35.91
C LEU A 10 -17.09 -0.27 -35.99
N ALA A 11 -16.20 0.52 -36.60
CA ALA A 11 -14.77 0.21 -36.63
C ALA A 11 -14.16 0.22 -35.23
N ILE A 12 -14.52 1.19 -34.38
CA ILE A 12 -14.05 1.25 -32.98
C ILE A 12 -14.54 0.05 -32.19
N ALA A 13 -15.82 -0.31 -32.32
CA ALA A 13 -16.40 -1.47 -31.63
C ALA A 13 -15.72 -2.78 -32.07
N ALA A 14 -15.42 -2.93 -33.36
CA ALA A 14 -14.71 -4.10 -33.88
C ALA A 14 -13.27 -4.19 -33.35
N VAL A 15 -12.55 -3.06 -33.24
CA VAL A 15 -11.19 -3.03 -32.65
C VAL A 15 -11.24 -3.38 -31.16
N PHE A 16 -12.20 -2.83 -30.41
CA PHE A 16 -12.36 -3.17 -28.99
C PHE A 16 -12.69 -4.65 -28.78
N ALA A 17 -13.59 -5.23 -29.58
CA ALA A 17 -13.91 -6.66 -29.52
C ALA A 17 -12.71 -7.55 -29.88
N LEU A 18 -11.90 -7.14 -30.86
CA LEU A 18 -10.67 -7.85 -31.24
C LEU A 18 -9.63 -7.81 -30.13
N VAL A 19 -9.46 -6.66 -29.46
CA VAL A 19 -8.51 -6.51 -28.35
C VAL A 19 -8.93 -7.35 -27.15
N ILE A 20 -10.23 -7.38 -26.82
CA ILE A 20 -10.74 -8.17 -25.69
C ILE A 20 -10.55 -9.68 -25.94
N THR A 21 -10.74 -10.15 -27.18
CA THR A 21 -10.63 -11.58 -27.51
C THR A 21 -9.19 -12.06 -27.76
N ALA A 22 -8.28 -11.14 -28.11
CA ALA A 22 -6.87 -11.45 -28.35
C ALA A 22 -5.95 -11.32 -27.12
N MET A 23 -6.48 -10.92 -25.95
CA MET A 23 -5.70 -10.91 -24.71
C MET A 23 -5.64 -12.33 -24.12
N PRO A 24 -4.46 -12.97 -24.05
CA PRO A 24 -4.31 -14.23 -23.33
C PRO A 24 -4.67 -13.98 -21.85
N GLY A 25 -5.55 -14.83 -21.31
CA GLY A 25 -6.13 -14.70 -19.99
C GLY A 25 -5.14 -15.07 -18.86
N ASP A 26 -4.07 -14.30 -18.69
CA ASP A 26 -3.11 -14.47 -17.59
C ASP A 26 -3.19 -13.37 -16.51
N ALA A 27 -4.36 -12.73 -16.39
CA ALA A 27 -4.70 -11.85 -15.27
C ALA A 27 -4.48 -12.52 -13.90
N GLU A 28 -4.63 -13.85 -13.83
CA GLU A 28 -4.45 -14.63 -12.60
C GLU A 28 -2.98 -14.86 -12.21
N ALA A 29 -2.07 -14.92 -13.18
CA ALA A 29 -0.66 -15.24 -12.94
C ALA A 29 0.14 -14.04 -12.40
N GLN A 30 -0.22 -12.82 -12.80
CA GLN A 30 0.38 -11.58 -12.31
C GLN A 30 0.05 -11.32 -10.83
N PHE A 31 -1.14 -11.73 -10.37
CA PHE A 31 -1.57 -11.55 -8.98
C PHE A 31 -0.74 -12.34 -7.96
N LYS A 32 -0.24 -13.52 -8.35
CA LYS A 32 0.63 -14.36 -7.48
C LYS A 32 2.07 -13.86 -7.40
N LYS A 33 2.59 -13.17 -8.42
CA LYS A 33 4.00 -12.77 -8.48
C LYS A 33 4.27 -11.32 -8.02
N GLY A 34 3.23 -10.48 -7.97
CA GLY A 34 3.33 -9.04 -7.68
C GLY A 34 3.24 -8.60 -6.21
N ARG A 35 2.98 -9.50 -5.25
CA ARG A 35 2.90 -9.14 -3.83
C ARG A 35 4.09 -9.68 -3.03
N ARG A 36 5.27 -9.08 -3.21
CA ARG A 36 6.39 -9.29 -2.27
C ARG A 36 6.29 -8.47 -0.99
N PHE A 37 5.27 -7.64 -0.82
CA PHE A 37 4.85 -7.21 0.51
C PHE A 37 3.81 -8.21 1.01
N SER A 38 4.29 -9.28 1.64
CA SER A 38 3.43 -10.10 2.48
C SER A 38 2.91 -9.18 3.58
N SER A 39 1.60 -8.99 3.65
CA SER A 39 0.93 -8.27 4.73
C SER A 39 1.06 -8.97 6.10
N GLY A 40 1.94 -9.99 6.22
CA GLY A 40 2.25 -10.71 7.44
C GLY A 40 3.75 -10.88 7.72
N GLY A 41 4.63 -10.15 7.03
CA GLY A 41 6.05 -10.10 7.40
C GLY A 41 6.30 -9.15 8.58
N ALA A 42 7.15 -9.54 9.54
CA ALA A 42 7.53 -8.65 10.64
C ALA A 42 8.19 -7.37 10.11
N CYS A 43 7.91 -6.22 10.73
CA CYS A 43 8.43 -4.91 10.29
C CYS A 43 9.97 -4.90 10.18
N THR A 44 10.63 -5.65 11.07
CA THR A 44 12.09 -5.79 11.15
C THR A 44 12.71 -6.66 10.06
N SER A 45 11.90 -7.37 9.26
CA SER A 45 12.42 -8.15 8.13
C SER A 45 12.98 -7.28 7.00
N CYS A 46 12.60 -6.00 6.97
CA CYS A 46 13.10 -5.03 6.01
C CYS A 46 13.63 -3.75 6.67
N HIS A 47 13.13 -3.38 7.86
CA HIS A 47 13.61 -2.20 8.58
C HIS A 47 14.59 -2.60 9.67
N GLU A 48 15.85 -2.18 9.49
CA GLU A 48 16.85 -2.25 10.55
C GLU A 48 16.41 -1.30 11.68
N MET A 49 16.27 -1.83 12.90
CA MET A 49 15.95 -0.99 14.05
C MET A 49 17.24 -0.41 14.60
N GLU A 50 17.57 0.80 14.18
CA GLU A 50 18.53 1.62 14.93
C GLU A 50 17.95 1.81 16.33
N GLN A 51 18.67 1.37 17.37
CA GLN A 51 18.24 1.62 18.73
C GLN A 51 18.27 3.13 18.95
N ALA A 52 17.11 3.77 18.82
CA ALA A 52 16.96 5.13 19.28
C ALA A 52 17.39 5.15 20.74
N ASP A 53 18.39 5.97 21.05
CA ASP A 53 18.94 6.18 22.39
C ASP A 53 17.93 6.97 23.24
N ALA A 54 16.74 6.39 23.35
CA ALA A 54 15.60 6.95 24.03
C ALA A 54 15.72 6.57 25.50
N LYS A 55 15.76 7.61 26.35
CA LYS A 55 15.78 7.48 27.81
C LYS A 55 14.65 6.58 28.35
N VAL A 56 13.50 6.58 27.67
CA VAL A 56 12.34 5.74 27.99
C VAL A 56 11.82 5.10 26.71
N ARG A 57 11.67 3.78 26.73
CA ARG A 57 11.05 3.01 25.66
C ARG A 57 9.65 2.61 26.10
N HIS A 58 8.64 3.09 25.38
CA HIS A 58 7.25 2.73 25.62
C HIS A 58 7.04 1.23 25.44
N GLU A 59 6.12 0.65 26.20
CA GLU A 59 5.87 -0.79 26.19
C GLU A 59 5.52 -1.38 24.82
N PRO A 60 4.73 -0.72 23.94
CA PRO A 60 4.47 -1.22 22.59
C PRO A 60 5.74 -1.43 21.77
N PHE A 61 6.71 -0.52 21.87
CA PHE A 61 8.01 -0.67 21.21
C PHE A 61 8.78 -1.90 21.72
N ARG A 62 8.78 -2.12 23.04
CA ARG A 62 9.47 -3.28 23.66
C ARG A 62 8.84 -4.62 23.27
N LYS A 63 7.53 -4.63 23.00
CA LYS A 63 6.77 -5.81 22.56
C LYS A 63 6.83 -6.04 21.05
N GLY A 64 7.46 -5.15 20.29
CA GLY A 64 7.48 -5.21 18.82
C GLY A 64 6.14 -4.87 18.18
N ASP A 65 5.24 -4.20 18.90
CA ASP A 65 3.95 -3.73 18.39
C ASP A 65 4.16 -2.41 17.62
N CYS A 66 4.87 -2.49 16.49
CA CYS A 66 5.25 -1.34 15.69
C CYS A 66 4.02 -0.57 15.16
N GLU A 67 2.93 -1.29 14.89
CA GLU A 67 1.70 -0.73 14.37
C GLU A 67 0.90 0.05 15.41
N SER A 68 1.23 -0.04 16.70
CA SER A 68 0.59 0.80 17.73
C SER A 68 0.76 2.29 17.42
N CYS A 69 1.94 2.66 16.89
CA CYS A 69 2.30 4.04 16.57
C CYS A 69 2.52 4.27 15.08
N HIS A 70 2.96 3.26 14.32
CA HIS A 70 3.24 3.38 12.89
C HIS A 70 2.11 2.89 12.01
N LYS A 71 1.95 3.49 10.83
CA LYS A 71 1.10 2.96 9.77
C LYS A 71 1.94 1.99 8.92
N PRO A 72 1.45 0.77 8.63
CA PRO A 72 2.12 -0.11 7.69
C PRO A 72 2.19 0.57 6.31
N HIS A 73 3.28 0.34 5.58
CA HIS A 73 3.48 0.96 4.27
C HIS A 73 2.49 0.42 3.22
N GLY A 74 2.01 1.31 2.36
CA GLY A 74 1.53 1.01 1.01
C GLY A 74 2.59 1.37 -0.04
N MET A 75 2.21 1.80 -1.24
CA MET A 75 3.16 2.18 -2.33
C MET A 75 4.21 3.24 -1.97
N VAL A 76 4.05 3.99 -0.87
CA VAL A 76 4.99 5.01 -0.42
C VAL A 76 5.87 4.44 0.71
N GLY A 77 7.15 4.19 0.42
CA GLY A 77 8.11 3.49 1.27
C GLY A 77 8.71 4.33 2.41
N VAL A 78 7.91 5.14 3.10
CA VAL A 78 8.38 5.93 4.27
C VAL A 78 7.67 5.49 5.54
N LEU A 79 8.41 5.42 6.64
CA LEU A 79 7.85 5.11 7.96
C LEU A 79 6.95 6.28 8.39
N ARG A 80 5.66 6.01 8.63
CA ARG A 80 4.66 7.03 8.98
C ARG A 80 4.07 6.74 10.34
N LEU A 81 3.88 7.79 11.13
CA LEU A 81 3.12 7.70 12.37
C LEU A 81 1.62 7.68 12.07
N LYS A 82 0.84 7.11 12.99
CA LYS A 82 -0.62 7.11 12.95
C LYS A 82 -1.18 8.52 13.04
N GLU A 83 -0.61 9.30 13.94
CA GLU A 83 -0.91 10.70 14.22
C GLU A 83 0.36 11.55 14.29
N ILE A 84 0.20 12.88 14.30
CA ILE A 84 1.30 13.84 14.25
C ILE A 84 1.51 14.48 15.63
N GLY A 85 2.75 14.49 16.11
CA GLY A 85 3.14 15.20 17.32
C GLY A 85 2.37 14.74 18.57
N ALA A 86 1.89 15.69 19.37
CA ALA A 86 1.18 15.43 20.63
C ALA A 86 -0.11 14.60 20.47
N LEU A 87 -0.72 14.61 19.27
CA LEU A 87 -1.91 13.80 19.00
C LEU A 87 -1.61 12.30 19.06
N LEU A 88 -0.37 11.88 18.78
CA LEU A 88 0.04 10.49 18.95
C LEU A 88 0.10 10.11 20.43
N CYS A 89 0.57 10.99 21.30
CA CYS A 89 0.59 10.74 22.74
C CYS A 89 -0.84 10.56 23.27
N ALA A 90 -1.75 11.43 22.79
CA ALA A 90 -3.16 11.42 23.17
C ALA A 90 -3.95 10.19 22.68
N THR A 91 -3.34 9.27 21.91
CA THR A 91 -4.00 7.99 21.56
C THR A 91 -3.95 6.98 22.71
N CYS A 92 -3.08 7.20 23.70
CA CYS A 92 -2.94 6.31 24.86
C CYS A 92 -2.94 7.07 26.20
N HIS A 93 -2.50 8.32 26.22
CA HIS A 93 -2.44 9.16 27.40
C HIS A 93 -3.56 10.22 27.39
N ASP A 94 -4.01 10.62 28.57
CA ASP A 94 -4.90 11.77 28.69
C ASP A 94 -4.13 13.06 28.34
N ARG A 95 -4.87 14.09 27.90
CA ARG A 95 -4.28 15.36 27.43
C ARG A 95 -3.63 16.21 28.53
N SER A 96 -3.72 15.76 29.78
CA SER A 96 -3.17 16.42 30.96
C SER A 96 -1.79 15.90 31.39
N GLU A 97 -1.27 14.87 30.71
CA GLU A 97 0.07 14.32 30.96
C GLU A 97 1.20 15.19 30.38
#